data_AF-A0A4S1G332-F1
#
_entry.id   AF-A0A4S1G332-F1
#
_cell.length_a   1.000
_cell.length_b   1.000
_cell.length_c   1.000
_cell.angle_alpha   90.00
_cell.angle_beta   90.00
_cell.angle_gamma   90.00
#
_symmetry.space_group_name_H-M   'P 1'
#
loop_
_entity.id
_entity.type
_entity.pdbx_description
1 polymer ?
#
loop_
_entity_poly.entity_id
_entity_poly.type
_entity_poly.pdbx_seq_one_letter_code
_entity_poly.pdbx_strand_id
1 'polypeptide(L)'
;GFNRGFDRVAHWYSSIIRVLVGSWITIAAMLAVFAGLISATVYMAQAVPRGFIPSLDQGYAIVVVQLPDGASLSRTDAVIQQASQIIQKTPGVDYAVAFAGFSGATFTNASNQGVIFARFKPF
;
A
#
# COMPACT_ATOMS: atom_id res chain seq x y z
N GLY A 1 -28.13 27.35 -30.01
CA GLY A 1 -27.66 25.99 -29.63
C GLY A 1 -27.38 25.90 -28.16
N PHE A 2 -26.37 26.63 -27.66
CA PHE A 2 -25.91 26.59 -26.26
C PHE A 2 -26.79 27.37 -25.27
N ASN A 3 -27.12 28.63 -25.56
CA ASN A 3 -27.87 29.49 -24.62
C ASN A 3 -29.20 28.88 -24.17
N ARG A 4 -29.98 28.30 -25.09
CA ARG A 4 -31.24 27.62 -24.73
C ARG A 4 -31.05 26.40 -23.80
N GLY A 5 -29.92 25.71 -23.91
CA GLY A 5 -29.56 24.60 -23.02
C GLY A 5 -29.12 25.10 -21.65
N PHE A 6 -28.26 26.13 -21.64
CA PHE A 6 -27.80 26.80 -20.42
C PHE A 6 -28.97 27.39 -19.62
N ASP A 7 -29.87 28.13 -20.28
CA ASP A 7 -31.04 28.75 -19.66
C ASP A 7 -31.99 27.71 -19.07
N ARG A 8 -32.14 26.55 -19.74
CA ARG A 8 -32.96 25.45 -19.23
C ARG A 8 -32.38 24.85 -17.95
N VAL A 9 -31.07 24.65 -17.88
CA VAL A 9 -30.39 24.15 -16.68
C VAL A 9 -30.49 25.17 -15.55
N ALA A 10 -30.30 26.46 -15.86
CA ALA A 10 -30.40 27.54 -14.89
C ALA A 10 -31.81 27.64 -14.28
N HIS A 11 -32.86 27.58 -15.11
CA HIS A 11 -34.24 27.61 -14.64
C HIS A 11 -34.60 26.39 -13.78
N TRP A 12 -34.12 25.21 -14.17
CA TRP A 12 -34.32 23.98 -13.39
C TRP A 12 -33.64 24.06 -12.02
N TYR A 13 -32.37 24.49 -11.98
CA TYR A 13 -31.63 24.70 -10.74
C TYR A 13 -32.30 25.75 -9.82
N SER A 14 -32.73 26.88 -10.37
CA SER A 14 -33.46 27.91 -9.62
C SER A 14 -34.77 27.39 -9.03
N SER A 15 -35.48 26.55 -9.78
CA SER A 15 -36.74 25.93 -9.31
C SER A 15 -36.49 24.98 -8.13
N ILE A 16 -35.40 24.20 -8.16
CA ILE A 16 -35.01 23.32 -7.06
C ILE A 16 -34.69 24.13 -5.81
N ILE A 17 -33.87 25.19 -5.93
CA ILE A 17 -33.54 26.05 -4.78
C ILE A 17 -34.81 26.63 -4.16
N ARG A 18 -35.73 27.12 -5.00
CA ARG A 18 -36.98 27.72 -4.52
C ARG A 18 -37.81 26.72 -3.70
N VAL A 19 -37.82 25.45 -4.07
CA VAL A 19 -38.47 24.38 -3.30
C VAL A 19 -37.70 24.09 -2.00
N LEU A 20 -36.36 23.96 -2.07
CA LEU A 20 -35.54 23.62 -0.91
C LEU A 20 -35.60 24.68 0.19
N VAL A 21 -35.62 25.96 -0.17
CA VAL A 21 -35.64 27.10 0.77
C VAL A 21 -37.07 27.59 1.06
N GLY A 22 -38.06 27.08 0.34
CA GLY A 22 -39.45 27.58 0.41
C GLY A 22 -40.23 27.19 1.66
N SER A 23 -39.79 26.18 2.42
CA SER A 23 -40.46 25.71 3.63
C SER A 23 -39.48 25.27 4.71
N TRP A 24 -39.87 25.44 5.97
CA TRP A 24 -39.06 24.96 7.11
C TRP A 24 -38.84 23.44 7.04
N ILE A 25 -39.81 22.67 6.51
CA ILE A 25 -39.74 21.22 6.38
C ILE A 25 -38.66 20.81 5.37
N THR A 26 -38.60 21.49 4.21
CA THR A 26 -37.61 21.20 3.17
C THR A 26 -36.21 21.62 3.59
N ILE A 27 -36.09 22.72 4.35
CA ILE A 27 -34.84 23.15 4.97
C ILE A 27 -34.37 22.10 5.99
N ALA A 28 -35.26 21.62 6.87
CA ALA A 28 -34.92 20.61 7.86
C ALA A 28 -34.49 19.28 7.20
N ALA A 29 -35.19 18.84 6.15
CA ALA A 29 -34.81 17.65 5.38
C ALA A 29 -33.43 17.82 4.71
N MET A 30 -33.15 18.99 4.12
CA MET A 30 -31.85 19.31 3.54
C MET A 30 -30.73 19.26 4.59
N LEU A 31 -30.96 19.84 5.78
CA LEU A 31 -29.99 19.81 6.88
C LEU A 31 -29.76 18.39 7.40
N ALA A 32 -30.80 17.55 7.45
CA ALA A 32 -30.66 16.15 7.84
C ALA A 32 -29.81 15.35 6.83
N VAL A 33 -30.02 15.56 5.53
CA VAL A 33 -29.17 14.97 4.48
C VAL A 33 -27.73 15.46 4.61
N PHE A 34 -27.53 16.77 4.83
CA PHE A 34 -26.20 17.34 5.02
C PHE A 34 -25.48 16.75 6.23
N ALA A 35 -26.16 16.62 7.37
CA ALA A 35 -25.63 15.95 8.54
C ALA A 35 -25.27 14.48 8.25
N GLY A 36 -26.12 13.76 7.51
CA GLY A 36 -25.84 12.40 7.06
C GLY A 36 -24.57 12.29 6.20
N LEU A 37 -24.35 13.24 5.29
CA LEU A 37 -23.13 13.29 4.47
C LEU A 37 -21.88 13.57 5.30
N ILE A 38 -21.97 14.44 6.31
CA ILE A 38 -20.89 14.66 7.28
C ILE A 38 -20.58 13.36 8.03
N SER A 39 -21.61 12.68 8.56
CA SER A 39 -21.43 11.40 9.26
C SER A 39 -20.80 10.34 8.37
N ALA A 40 -21.24 10.23 7.11
CA ALA A 40 -20.66 9.31 6.13
C ALA A 40 -19.18 9.63 5.85
N THR A 41 -18.83 10.91 5.75
CA THR A 41 -17.45 11.36 5.54
C THR A 41 -16.56 10.98 6.74
N VAL A 42 -17.04 11.22 7.96
CA VAL A 42 -16.31 10.84 9.19
C VAL A 42 -16.12 9.33 9.26
N TYR A 43 -17.16 8.55 8.95
CA TYR A 43 -17.08 7.10 8.90
C TYR A 43 -16.04 6.63 7.88
N MET A 44 -16.07 7.16 6.65
CA MET A 44 -15.08 6.81 5.63
C MET A 44 -13.66 7.16 6.06
N ALA A 45 -13.45 8.33 6.66
CA ALA A 45 -12.13 8.74 7.16
C ALA A 45 -11.58 7.82 8.26
N GLN A 46 -12.45 7.13 9.00
CA GLN A 46 -12.07 6.14 10.01
C GLN A 46 -11.91 4.73 9.42
N ALA A 47 -12.71 4.39 8.40
CA ALA A 47 -12.69 3.08 7.75
C ALA A 47 -11.50 2.91 6.80
N VAL A 48 -11.02 3.99 6.16
CA VAL A 48 -9.87 3.93 5.25
C VAL A 48 -8.59 3.69 6.06
N PRO A 49 -7.85 2.59 5.81
CA PRO A 49 -6.58 2.33 6.48
C PRO A 49 -5.58 3.45 6.23
N ARG A 50 -4.94 3.93 7.30
CA ARG A 50 -3.90 4.94 7.20
C ARG A 50 -2.60 4.27 6.79
N GLY A 51 -2.01 4.75 5.70
CA GLY A 51 -0.64 4.41 5.28
C GLY A 51 0.20 5.68 5.23
N PHE A 52 1.52 5.55 5.41
CA PHE A 52 2.44 6.67 5.20
C PHE A 52 2.85 6.74 3.73
N ILE A 53 3.70 5.80 3.31
CA ILE A 53 4.17 5.64 1.94
C ILE A 53 3.94 4.17 1.56
N PRO A 54 3.27 3.89 0.43
CA PRO A 54 3.09 2.52 -0.02
C PRO A 54 4.45 1.89 -0.33
N SER A 55 4.63 0.62 0.05
CA SER A 55 5.79 -0.15 -0.38
C SER A 55 5.74 -0.29 -1.91
N LEU A 56 6.80 0.12 -2.58
CA LEU A 56 6.95 0.01 -4.03
C LEU A 56 7.74 -1.25 -4.38
N ASP A 57 7.44 -1.83 -5.53
CA ASP A 57 8.31 -2.84 -6.13
C ASP A 57 9.59 -2.14 -6.63
N GLN A 58 10.72 -2.47 -6.01
CA GLN A 58 12.03 -1.95 -6.37
C GLN A 58 12.81 -2.91 -7.31
N GLY A 59 12.19 -4.02 -7.73
CA GLY A 59 12.82 -5.04 -8.55
C GLY A 59 13.78 -5.96 -7.80
N TYR A 60 13.74 -5.98 -6.47
CA TYR A 60 14.48 -6.93 -5.65
C TYR A 60 13.86 -7.12 -4.26
N ALA A 61 14.16 -8.25 -3.64
CA ALA A 61 13.90 -8.54 -2.24
C ALA A 61 15.20 -8.82 -1.49
N ILE A 62 15.23 -8.44 -0.21
CA ILE A 62 16.32 -8.75 0.72
C ILE A 62 15.82 -9.87 1.63
N VAL A 63 16.48 -11.02 1.60
CA VAL A 63 16.17 -12.17 2.45
C VAL A 63 17.22 -12.24 3.54
N VAL A 64 16.79 -12.07 4.79
CA VAL A 64 17.66 -12.19 5.98
C VAL A 64 17.59 -13.61 6.49
N VAL A 65 18.75 -14.24 6.67
CA VAL A 65 18.89 -15.61 7.19
C VAL A 65 19.58 -15.54 8.55
N GLN A 66 18.95 -16.10 9.57
CA GLN A 66 19.50 -16.15 10.92
C GLN A 66 19.40 -17.57 11.48
N LEU A 67 20.54 -18.11 11.86
CA LEU A 67 20.66 -19.39 12.57
C LEU A 67 20.77 -19.14 14.09
N PRO A 68 20.54 -20.18 14.91
CA PRO A 68 20.79 -20.11 16.35
C PRO A 68 22.22 -19.64 16.67
N ASP A 69 22.35 -18.98 17.83
CA ASP A 69 23.66 -18.53 18.32
C ASP A 69 24.64 -19.70 18.49
N GLY A 70 25.91 -19.44 18.21
CA GLY A 70 26.96 -20.47 18.20
C GLY A 70 27.02 -21.33 16.93
N ALA A 71 26.17 -21.07 15.92
CA ALA A 71 26.34 -21.69 14.60
C ALA A 71 27.66 -21.27 13.94
N SER A 72 28.39 -22.26 13.38
CA SER A 72 29.59 -22.01 12.61
C SER A 72 29.25 -21.34 11.28
N LEU A 73 30.20 -20.57 10.74
CA LEU A 73 30.06 -19.95 9.42
C LEU A 73 29.77 -20.99 8.32
N SER A 74 30.42 -22.15 8.38
CA SER A 74 30.19 -23.25 7.44
C SER A 74 28.77 -23.78 7.46
N ARG A 75 28.13 -23.84 8.64
CA ARG A 75 26.73 -24.26 8.77
C ARG A 75 25.79 -23.23 8.19
N THR A 76 26.06 -21.96 8.44
CA THR A 76 25.29 -20.83 7.89
C THR A 76 25.41 -20.77 6.37
N ASP A 77 26.62 -20.95 5.83
CA ASP A 77 26.87 -21.00 4.39
C ASP A 77 26.08 -22.14 3.72
N ALA A 78 26.10 -23.36 4.28
CA ALA A 78 25.32 -24.48 3.74
C ALA A 78 23.81 -24.17 3.67
N VAL A 79 23.25 -23.54 4.70
CA VAL A 79 21.82 -23.15 4.72
C VAL A 79 21.52 -22.04 3.72
N ILE A 80 22.40 -21.04 3.62
CA ILE A 80 22.24 -19.93 2.68
C ILE A 80 22.34 -20.40 1.23
N GLN A 81 23.25 -21.31 0.92
CA GLN A 81 23.37 -21.92 -0.41
C GLN A 81 22.10 -22.69 -0.77
N GLN A 82 21.55 -23.46 0.18
CA GLN A 82 20.27 -24.15 -0.04
C GLN A 82 19.12 -23.16 -0.28
N ALA A 83 19.02 -22.10 0.52
CA ALA A 83 18.01 -21.07 0.35
C ALA A 83 18.15 -20.34 -1.00
N SER A 84 19.38 -19.99 -1.40
CA SER A 84 19.69 -19.34 -2.68
C SER A 84 19.25 -20.20 -3.87
N GLN A 85 19.51 -21.51 -3.84
CA GLN A 85 19.06 -22.44 -4.88
C GLN A 85 17.53 -22.53 -4.99
N ILE A 86 16.83 -22.47 -3.85
CA ILE A 86 15.36 -22.46 -3.84
C ILE A 86 14.86 -21.15 -4.46
N ILE A 87 15.40 -20.01 -4.02
CA ILE A 87 15.04 -18.68 -4.52
C ILE A 87 15.27 -18.58 -6.03
N GLN A 88 16.40 -19.08 -6.53
CA GLN A 88 16.73 -19.03 -7.96
C GLN A 88 15.82 -19.91 -8.83
N LYS A 89 15.19 -20.95 -8.26
CA LYS A 89 14.19 -21.77 -8.94
C LYS A 89 12.79 -21.15 -8.93
N THR A 90 12.56 -20.10 -8.12
CA THR A 90 11.27 -19.42 -8.05
C THR A 90 11.02 -18.60 -9.32
N PRO A 91 9.88 -18.79 -10.01
CA PRO A 91 9.53 -17.98 -11.18
C PRO A 91 9.53 -16.48 -10.87
N GLY A 92 10.11 -15.67 -11.77
CA GLY A 92 10.18 -14.21 -11.63
C GLY A 92 11.47 -13.69 -10.99
N VAL A 93 12.29 -14.56 -10.39
CA VAL A 93 13.65 -14.21 -9.94
C VAL A 93 14.61 -14.24 -11.14
N ASP A 94 15.49 -13.25 -11.21
CA ASP A 94 16.56 -13.13 -12.20
C ASP A 94 17.89 -13.65 -11.62
N TYR A 95 18.28 -13.11 -10.47
CA TYR A 95 19.52 -13.50 -9.76
C TYR A 95 19.33 -13.52 -8.25
N ALA A 96 20.05 -14.41 -7.57
CA ALA A 96 20.13 -14.47 -6.10
C ALA A 96 21.61 -14.39 -5.67
N VAL A 97 22.00 -13.28 -5.04
CA VAL A 97 23.37 -13.07 -4.54
C VAL A 97 23.37 -13.26 -3.04
N ALA A 98 24.18 -14.19 -2.54
CA ALA A 98 24.19 -14.60 -1.14
C ALA A 98 25.49 -14.23 -0.44
N PHE A 99 25.39 -13.75 0.80
CA PHE A 99 26.51 -13.44 1.68
C PHE A 99 26.34 -14.17 3.02
N ALA A 100 27.23 -15.13 3.30
CA ALA A 100 27.30 -15.81 4.58
C ALA A 100 28.19 -15.02 5.56
N GLY A 101 27.80 -14.99 6.84
CA GLY A 101 28.56 -14.29 7.87
C GLY A 101 28.26 -12.80 7.99
N PHE A 102 27.30 -12.26 7.24
CA PHE A 102 26.97 -10.84 7.17
C PHE A 102 25.47 -10.59 7.38
N SER A 103 25.14 -9.69 8.30
CA SER A 103 23.76 -9.28 8.58
C SER A 103 23.27 -8.22 7.62
N GLY A 104 22.24 -8.51 6.84
CA GLY A 104 21.54 -7.50 6.04
C GLY A 104 20.71 -6.52 6.87
N ALA A 105 20.40 -6.84 8.14
CA ALA A 105 19.58 -6.01 9.01
C ALA A 105 20.41 -5.01 9.83
N THR A 106 21.55 -5.45 10.37
CA THR A 106 22.42 -4.62 11.22
C THR A 106 23.73 -4.21 10.55
N PHE A 107 24.03 -4.70 9.34
CA PHE A 107 25.30 -4.47 8.63
C PHE A 107 26.54 -4.90 9.43
N THR A 108 26.39 -5.89 10.31
CA THR A 108 27.46 -6.46 11.14
C THR A 108 27.85 -7.87 10.69
N ASN A 109 29.08 -8.28 10.97
CA ASN A 109 29.55 -9.64 10.71
C ASN A 109 29.22 -10.55 11.90
N ALA A 110 28.55 -11.67 11.63
CA ALA A 110 28.23 -12.69 12.61
C ALA A 110 28.14 -14.06 11.94
N SER A 111 28.78 -15.08 12.51
CA SER A 111 28.90 -16.42 11.89
C SER A 111 27.56 -17.14 11.72
N ASN A 112 26.54 -16.77 12.50
CA ASN A 112 25.18 -17.32 12.44
C ASN A 112 24.22 -16.50 11.57
N GLN A 113 24.69 -15.46 10.87
CA GLN A 113 23.84 -14.60 10.04
C GLN A 113 24.23 -14.64 8.58
N GLY A 114 23.29 -14.30 7.72
CA GLY A 114 23.53 -14.05 6.31
C GLY A 114 22.41 -13.27 5.65
N VAL A 115 22.66 -12.86 4.42
CA VAL A 115 21.71 -12.12 3.61
C VAL A 115 21.76 -12.60 2.16
N ILE A 116 20.61 -12.63 1.52
CA ILE A 116 20.47 -12.93 0.09
C ILE A 116 19.73 -11.77 -0.58
N PHE A 117 20.34 -11.19 -1.60
CA PHE A 117 19.71 -10.20 -2.47
C PHE A 117 19.13 -10.91 -3.68
N ALA A 118 17.80 -11.02 -3.73
CA ALA A 118 17.07 -11.64 -4.81
C ALA A 118 16.54 -10.57 -5.77
N ARG A 119 17.16 -10.42 -6.94
CA ARG A 119 16.71 -9.49 -7.98
C ARG A 119 15.60 -10.13 -8.81
N PHE A 120 14.54 -9.39 -9.07
CA PHE A 120 13.43 -9.82 -9.92
C PHE A 120 13.69 -9.47 -11.38
N LYS A 121 13.02 -10.18 -12.27
CA LYS A 121 13.02 -9.86 -13.71
C LYS A 121 12.38 -8.49 -13.93
N PRO A 122 12.84 -7.72 -14.94
CA PRO A 122 12.19 -6.47 -15.31
C PRO A 122 10.73 -6.71 -15.73
N PHE A 123 9.88 -5.71 -15.49
CA PHE A 123 8.47 -5.69 -15.87
C PHE A 123 8.26 -5.42 -17.36
#